data_AF-A0A7X3QMN7-F1
#
_entry.id   AF-A0A7X3QMN7-F1
#
_cell.length_a   1.000
_cell.length_b   1.000
_cell.length_c   1.000
_cell.angle_alpha   90.00
_cell.angle_beta   90.00
_cell.angle_gamma   90.00
#
_symmetry.space_group_name_H-M   'P 1'
#
loop_
_entity.id
_entity.type
_entity.pdbx_description
1 polymer ?
#
loop_
_entity_poly.entity_id
_entity_poly.type
_entity_poly.pdbx_seq_one_letter_code
_entity_poly.pdbx_strand_id
1 'polypeptide(L)'
;MAKNQTELSDRQLLALPYLTASRTFTEAAENAGVSRETVRRWMNDPAFRQEYERQRDEAFALAAAEIKALMLKAAVVFAERLES
;
A
#
# COMPACT_ATOMS: atom_id res chain seq x y z
N MET A 1 -2.94 -5.54 33.33
CA MET A 1 -2.04 -4.56 32.69
C MET A 1 -2.33 -4.62 31.19
N ALA A 2 -2.95 -3.58 30.63
CA ALA A 2 -3.27 -3.52 29.19
C ALA A 2 -1.97 -3.27 28.41
N LYS A 3 -1.65 -4.15 27.45
CA LYS A 3 -0.51 -3.94 26.56
C LYS A 3 -0.82 -2.74 25.65
N ASN A 4 0.08 -1.77 25.60
CA ASN A 4 -0.02 -0.59 24.75
C ASN A 4 -0.29 -0.98 23.29
N GLN A 5 -1.27 -0.32 22.69
CA GLN A 5 -1.77 -0.53 21.32
C GLN A 5 -0.89 0.15 20.25
N THR A 6 0.40 0.38 20.52
CA THR A 6 1.18 1.39 19.79
C THR A 6 2.42 0.89 19.06
N GLU A 7 2.88 -0.34 19.26
CA GLU A 7 4.11 -0.78 18.58
C GLU A 7 3.86 -2.10 17.87
N LEU A 8 3.56 -1.99 16.59
CA LEU A 8 3.74 -3.11 15.68
C LEU A 8 5.16 -3.63 15.84
N SER A 9 5.31 -4.95 15.91
CA SER A 9 6.64 -5.55 15.96
C SER A 9 7.44 -5.21 14.69
N ASP A 10 8.77 -5.21 14.78
CA ASP A 10 9.64 -5.03 13.61
C ASP A 10 9.26 -5.98 12.47
N ARG A 11 8.89 -7.22 12.80
CA ARG A 11 8.44 -8.21 11.81
C ARG A 11 7.14 -7.80 11.11
N GLN A 12 6.21 -7.18 11.84
CA GLN A 12 4.98 -6.63 11.26
C GLN A 12 5.30 -5.43 10.37
N LEU A 13 6.14 -4.51 10.85
CA LEU A 13 6.54 -3.31 10.09
C LEU A 13 7.25 -3.68 8.77
N LEU A 14 8.16 -4.63 8.82
CA LEU A 14 8.87 -5.15 7.64
C LEU A 14 7.95 -5.86 6.64
N ALA A 15 6.81 -6.40 7.09
CA ALA A 15 5.87 -7.08 6.21
C ALA A 15 4.97 -6.11 5.42
N LEU A 16 4.67 -4.93 5.99
CA LEU A 16 3.70 -3.98 5.42
C LEU A 16 3.99 -3.56 3.97
N PRO A 17 5.24 -3.24 3.56
CA PRO A 17 5.52 -2.90 2.17
C PRO A 17 5.15 -4.02 1.19
N TYR A 18 5.37 -5.29 1.56
CA TYR A 18 4.99 -6.44 0.74
C TYR A 18 3.48 -6.60 0.64
N LEU A 19 2.75 -6.37 1.74
CA LEU A 19 1.28 -6.39 1.72
C LEU A 19 0.71 -5.28 0.82
N THR A 20 1.31 -4.09 0.83
CA THR A 20 0.86 -2.96 0.01
C THR A 20 1.15 -3.16 -1.48
N ALA A 21 2.26 -3.83 -1.83
CA ALA A 21 2.68 -4.03 -3.21
C ALA A 21 2.07 -5.28 -3.89
N SER A 22 1.71 -6.31 -3.11
CA SER A 22 1.20 -7.58 -3.64
C SER A 22 -0.29 -7.56 -3.97
N ARG A 23 -0.70 -8.39 -4.92
CA ARG A 23 -2.11 -8.49 -5.35
C ARG A 23 -2.94 -9.33 -4.39
N THR A 24 -2.29 -10.24 -3.66
CA THR A 24 -2.95 -11.16 -2.71
C THR A 24 -2.16 -11.28 -1.41
N PHE A 25 -2.84 -11.62 -0.33
CA PHE A 25 -2.18 -11.90 0.96
C PHE A 25 -1.30 -13.16 0.93
N THR A 26 -1.53 -14.08 0.00
CA THR A 26 -0.64 -15.25 -0.17
C THR A 26 0.71 -14.81 -0.72
N GLU A 27 0.70 -14.04 -1.81
CA GLU A 27 1.90 -13.48 -2.42
C GLU A 27 2.65 -12.55 -1.44
N ALA A 28 1.91 -11.70 -0.71
CA ALA A 28 2.49 -10.85 0.31
C ALA A 28 3.20 -11.66 1.42
N ALA A 29 2.58 -12.76 1.86
CA ALA A 29 3.14 -13.63 2.89
C ALA A 29 4.43 -14.31 2.42
N GLU A 30 4.44 -14.81 1.18
CA GLU A 30 5.62 -15.41 0.55
C GLU A 30 6.77 -14.40 0.45
N ASN A 31 6.49 -13.19 -0.05
CA ASN A 31 7.48 -12.12 -0.18
C ASN A 31 8.02 -11.62 1.17
N ALA A 32 7.16 -11.59 2.20
CA ALA A 32 7.54 -11.17 3.55
C ALA A 32 8.18 -12.30 4.39
N GLY A 33 8.30 -13.53 3.86
CA GLY A 33 8.86 -14.66 4.59
C GLY A 33 8.02 -15.09 5.81
N VAL A 34 6.71 -15.00 5.71
CA VAL A 34 5.74 -15.38 6.76
C VAL A 34 4.68 -16.34 6.22
N SER A 35 3.96 -17.01 7.12
CA SER A 35 2.82 -17.83 6.69
C SER A 35 1.60 -16.97 6.38
N ARG A 36 0.72 -17.46 5.51
CA ARG A 36 -0.57 -16.81 5.21
C ARG A 36 -1.44 -16.67 6.46
N GLU A 37 -1.40 -17.64 7.36
CA GLU A 37 -2.11 -17.61 8.64
C GLU A 37 -1.59 -16.50 9.55
N THR A 38 -0.28 -16.21 9.49
CA THR A 38 0.35 -15.11 10.23
C THR A 38 -0.19 -13.77 9.74
N VAL A 39 -0.23 -13.57 8.42
CA VAL A 39 -0.82 -12.36 7.80
C VAL A 39 -2.29 -12.24 8.17
N ARG A 40 -3.07 -13.32 8.05
CA ARG A 40 -4.50 -13.32 8.44
C ARG A 40 -4.69 -12.92 9.90
N ARG A 41 -3.86 -13.46 10.80
CA ARG A 41 -3.91 -13.11 12.23
C ARG A 41 -3.59 -11.63 12.46
N TRP A 42 -2.55 -11.10 11.82
CA TRP A 42 -2.22 -9.67 11.91
C TRP A 42 -3.32 -8.78 11.35
N MET A 43 -3.95 -9.16 10.24
CA MET A 43 -5.07 -8.40 9.68
C MET A 43 -6.31 -8.36 10.59
N ASN A 44 -6.41 -9.25 11.58
CA ASN A 44 -7.45 -9.19 12.61
C ASN A 44 -7.07 -8.29 13.80
N ASP A 45 -5.81 -7.88 13.89
CA ASP A 45 -5.35 -6.88 14.86
C ASP A 45 -5.69 -5.47 14.33
N PRO A 46 -6.46 -4.66 15.08
CA PRO A 46 -6.85 -3.32 14.63
C PRO A 46 -5.67 -2.38 14.36
N ALA A 47 -4.60 -2.45 15.15
CA ALA A 47 -3.45 -1.56 14.98
C ALA A 47 -2.68 -1.90 13.70
N PHE A 48 -2.49 -3.19 13.42
CA PHE A 48 -1.84 -3.62 12.18
C PHE A 48 -2.67 -3.28 10.95
N ARG A 49 -4.00 -3.50 11.03
CA ARG A 49 -4.91 -3.17 9.92
C ARG A 49 -4.90 -1.67 9.63
N GLN A 50 -4.96 -0.83 10.66
CA GLN A 50 -4.94 0.63 10.50
C GLN A 50 -3.68 1.09 9.77
N GLU A 51 -2.52 0.59 10.18
CA GLU A 51 -1.25 0.97 9.56
C GLU A 51 -1.12 0.44 8.12
N TYR A 52 -1.59 -0.79 7.85
CA TYR A 52 -1.68 -1.30 6.48
C TYR A 52 -2.58 -0.43 5.60
N GLU A 53 -3.76 -0.05 6.08
CA GLU A 53 -4.67 0.82 5.34
C GLU A 53 -4.04 2.20 5.09
N ARG A 54 -3.38 2.79 6.10
CA ARG A 54 -2.64 4.06 5.94
C ARG A 54 -1.60 3.99 4.83
N GLN A 55 -0.73 2.97 4.85
CA GLN A 55 0.33 2.83 3.82
C GLN A 55 -0.25 2.54 2.44
N ARG A 56 -1.32 1.75 2.36
CA ARG A 56 -2.00 1.46 1.10
C ARG A 56 -2.64 2.71 0.50
N ASP A 57 -3.29 3.52 1.32
CA ASP A 57 -3.92 4.76 0.88
C ASP A 57 -2.88 5.79 0.42
N GLU A 58 -1.73 5.86 1.09
CA GLU A 58 -0.58 6.67 0.64
C GLU A 58 -0.04 6.21 -0.72
N ALA A 59 0.16 4.90 -0.91
CA ALA A 59 0.59 4.34 -2.19
C ALA A 59 -0.42 4.63 -3.32
N PHE A 60 -1.71 4.51 -3.02
CA PHE A 60 -2.78 4.83 -3.97
C PHE A 60 -2.80 6.32 -4.33
N ALA A 61 -2.65 7.21 -3.33
CA ALA A 61 -2.63 8.65 -3.57
C ALA A 61 -1.47 9.07 -4.48
N LEU A 62 -0.29 8.48 -4.29
CA LEU A 62 0.87 8.71 -5.16
C LEU A 62 0.61 8.23 -6.59
N ALA A 63 0.09 7.01 -6.76
CA ALA A 63 -0.25 6.47 -8.08
C ALA A 63 -1.30 7.33 -8.80
N ALA A 64 -2.33 7.79 -8.07
CA ALA A 64 -3.36 8.67 -8.62
C ALA A 64 -2.79 10.04 -9.04
N ALA A 65 -1.84 10.58 -8.28
CA ALA A 65 -1.15 11.83 -8.64
C ALA A 65 -0.36 11.69 -9.94
N GLU A 66 0.35 10.57 -10.12
CA GLU A 66 1.12 10.32 -11.35
C GLU A 66 0.20 10.17 -12.56
N ILE A 67 -0.91 9.43 -12.42
CA ILE A 67 -1.91 9.30 -13.49
C ILE A 67 -2.47 10.69 -13.88
N LYS A 68 -2.79 11.53 -12.91
CA LYS A 68 -3.25 12.92 -13.16
C LYS A 68 -2.20 13.73 -13.91
N ALA A 69 -0.94 13.64 -13.52
CA ALA A 69 0.15 14.34 -14.19
C ALA A 69 0.32 13.87 -15.64
N LEU A 70 0.23 12.57 -15.90
CA LEU A 70 0.29 12.01 -17.26
C LEU A 70 -0.90 12.45 -18.12
N MET A 71 -2.12 12.48 -17.56
CA MET A 71 -3.29 13.00 -18.27
C MET A 71 -3.14 14.47 -18.65
N LEU A 72 -2.61 15.31 -17.75
CA LEU A 72 -2.33 16.72 -18.04
C LEU A 72 -1.31 16.87 -19.16
N LYS A 73 -0.21 16.11 -19.12
CA LYS A 73 0.80 16.10 -20.18
C LYS A 73 0.19 15.70 -21.54
N ALA A 74 -0.66 14.69 -21.57
CA ALA A 74 -1.35 14.28 -22.79
C ALA A 74 -2.25 15.39 -23.36
N ALA A 75 -3.02 16.07 -22.50
CA ALA A 75 -3.88 17.18 -22.91
C ALA A 75 -3.08 18.33 -23.53
N VAL A 76 -1.92 18.68 -22.97
CA VAL A 76 -1.02 19.70 -23.52
C VAL A 76 -0.55 19.32 -24.93
N VAL A 77 -0.07 18.08 -25.11
CA VAL A 77 0.38 17.59 -26.43
C VAL A 77 -0.76 17.60 -27.45
N PHE A 78 -1.98 17.24 -27.06
CA PHE A 78 -3.13 17.30 -27.97
C PHE A 78 -3.50 18.73 -28.36
N ALA A 79 -3.45 19.68 -27.43
CA ALA A 79 -3.72 21.08 -27.74
C ALA A 79 -2.71 21.65 -28.76
N GLU A 80 -1.40 21.41 -28.55
CA GLU A 80 -0.34 21.83 -29.47
C GLU A 80 -0.55 21.30 -30.89
N ARG A 81 -1.07 20.07 -31.02
CA ARG A 81 -1.33 19.43 -32.32
C ARG A 81 -2.62 19.89 -33.02
N LEU A 82 -3.57 20.47 -32.28
CA LEU A 82 -4.79 21.02 -32.85
C LEU A 82 -4.58 22.45 -33.37
N GLU A 83 -3.58 23.15 -32.86
CA GLU A 83 -3.24 24.53 -33.25
C GLU A 83 -2.23 24.61 -34.42
N SER A 84 -1.69 23.46 -34.86
CA SER A 84 -0.74 23.32 -35.98
C SER A 84 -1.40 22.85 -37.27
#